data_AF-A0A7V5AQH8-F1
#
_entry.id   AF-A0A7V5AQH8-F1
#
_cell.length_a   1.000
_cell.length_b   1.000
_cell.length_c   1.000
_cell.angle_alpha   90.00
_cell.angle_beta   90.00
_cell.angle_gamma   90.00
#
_symmetry.space_group_name_H-M   'P 1'
#
loop_
_entity.id
_entity.type
_entity.pdbx_description
1 polymer ?
#
loop_
_entity_poly.entity_id
_entity_poly.type
_entity_poly.pdbx_seq_one_letter_code
_entity_poly.pdbx_strand_id
1 'polypeptide(L)'
;FGVPASVMMAILSGTFLIHGIVPGPDMLLPDAKGGHLSLTYSFVWINVISNIITVIVCFLFLNQLVRITYIRGSLLIPYIILLVYLGAFAEKNTFEDLYLVIFFGILGWILTKLEWPRPPLILGLVLGGLSENRLFLSVDNYGLSWLLRPGVLVIAALTVIGAVYPMIRAKKKREKKFPREALKEEREKGLSFTWGAAFSLALVIIFALALWESRDFDLRAGLFPWVIGTPVLIFSLVQFIREITGRAKKPYEEQPLDVGPEVPPEVANRRTLEILAWIIGYFLMIWLLGFVIGGTLAAFIQLKFAYKEKWPISIILPLFAFAVMYFGFDRILHVPFPPGAIFEWLKI
;
A
#
# COMPACT_ATOMS: atom_id res chain seq x y z
N PHE A 1 -20.93 17.08 -11.05
CA PHE A 1 -20.69 16.22 -12.24
C PHE A 1 -20.28 17.16 -13.36
N GLY A 2 -19.06 17.03 -13.90
CA GLY A 2 -18.51 17.98 -14.88
C GLY A 2 -17.10 18.50 -14.56
N VAL A 3 -16.65 18.39 -13.31
CA VAL A 3 -15.25 18.67 -12.93
C VAL A 3 -14.49 17.34 -12.87
N PRO A 4 -13.50 17.12 -13.74
CA PRO A 4 -12.77 15.85 -13.76
C PRO A 4 -11.86 15.74 -12.54
N ALA A 5 -11.98 14.62 -11.81
CA ALA A 5 -11.15 14.30 -10.64
C ALA A 5 -9.90 13.47 -10.98
N SER A 6 -9.71 13.10 -12.25
CA SER A 6 -8.56 12.36 -12.74
C SER A 6 -8.32 12.64 -14.22
N VAL A 7 -7.10 12.39 -14.70
CA VAL A 7 -6.72 12.57 -16.12
C VAL A 7 -7.64 11.75 -17.04
N MET A 8 -7.93 10.49 -16.67
CA MET A 8 -8.86 9.63 -17.42
C MET A 8 -10.27 10.23 -17.50
N MET A 9 -10.77 10.79 -16.40
CA MET A 9 -12.08 11.45 -16.38
C MET A 9 -12.08 12.75 -17.20
N ALA A 10 -10.97 13.49 -17.21
CA ALA A 10 -10.81 14.70 -18.03
C ALA A 10 -10.81 14.37 -19.51
N ILE A 11 -10.07 13.32 -19.91
CA ILE A 11 -10.06 12.83 -21.29
C ILE A 11 -11.47 12.38 -21.70
N LEU A 12 -12.13 11.56 -20.88
CA LEU A 12 -13.49 11.09 -21.18
C LEU A 12 -14.50 12.25 -21.27
N SER A 13 -14.42 13.20 -20.35
CA SER A 13 -15.28 14.40 -20.38
C SER A 13 -15.00 15.26 -21.60
N GLY A 14 -13.73 15.40 -22.00
CA GLY A 14 -13.33 16.08 -23.24
C GLY A 14 -13.88 15.38 -24.48
N THR A 15 -13.80 14.06 -24.55
CA THR A 15 -14.39 13.26 -25.63
C THR A 15 -15.91 13.44 -25.70
N PHE A 16 -16.61 13.45 -24.57
CA PHE A 16 -18.05 13.72 -24.54
C PHE A 16 -18.38 15.12 -25.06
N LEU A 17 -17.61 16.14 -24.65
CA LEU A 17 -17.78 17.50 -25.15
C LEU A 17 -17.54 17.60 -26.67
N ILE A 18 -16.55 16.88 -27.22
CA ILE A 18 -16.31 16.79 -28.67
C ILE A 18 -17.51 16.17 -29.39
N HIS A 19 -18.18 15.20 -28.79
CA HIS A 19 -19.41 14.60 -29.30
C HIS A 19 -20.68 15.41 -28.98
N GLY A 20 -20.54 16.62 -28.42
CA GLY A 20 -21.67 17.49 -28.08
C GLY A 20 -22.46 17.05 -26.84
N ILE A 21 -21.92 16.12 -26.06
CA ILE A 21 -22.52 15.60 -24.83
C ILE A 21 -21.89 16.31 -23.63
N VAL A 22 -22.71 17.00 -22.84
CA VAL A 22 -22.25 17.62 -21.59
C VAL A 22 -22.39 16.60 -20.45
N PRO A 23 -21.29 16.13 -19.83
CA PRO A 23 -21.36 15.17 -18.74
C PRO A 23 -22.03 15.79 -17.51
N GLY A 24 -23.19 15.26 -17.11
CA GLY A 24 -23.98 15.84 -16.02
C GLY A 24 -25.21 15.04 -15.64
N PRO A 25 -26.03 15.55 -14.70
CA PRO A 25 -27.29 14.93 -14.31
C PRO A 25 -28.25 14.70 -15.49
N ASP A 26 -28.13 15.53 -16.54
CA ASP A 26 -28.97 15.44 -17.74
C ASP A 26 -28.75 14.16 -18.56
N MET A 27 -27.60 13.50 -18.40
CA MET A 27 -27.36 12.17 -18.98
C MET A 27 -28.25 11.07 -18.40
N LEU A 28 -28.86 11.32 -17.23
CA LEU A 28 -29.80 10.41 -16.58
C LEU A 28 -31.26 10.67 -16.98
N LEU A 29 -31.51 11.71 -17.79
CA LEU A 29 -32.84 12.01 -18.30
C LEU A 29 -33.15 11.17 -19.55
N PRO A 30 -34.41 10.73 -19.74
CA PRO A 30 -34.81 10.02 -20.95
C PRO A 30 -34.47 10.80 -22.23
N ASP A 31 -34.11 10.09 -23.30
CA ASP A 31 -33.72 10.69 -24.58
C ASP A 31 -34.81 11.63 -25.13
N ALA A 32 -36.09 11.31 -24.88
CA ALA A 32 -37.24 12.14 -25.24
C ALA A 32 -37.27 13.54 -24.57
N LYS A 33 -36.50 13.75 -23.50
CA LYS A 33 -36.35 15.04 -22.80
C LYS A 33 -35.01 15.73 -23.10
N GLY A 34 -34.33 15.31 -24.16
CA GLY A 34 -33.00 15.82 -24.53
C GLY A 34 -31.86 15.25 -23.69
N GLY A 35 -32.10 14.17 -22.95
CA GLY A 35 -31.07 13.46 -22.20
C GLY A 35 -30.36 12.38 -23.03
N HIS A 36 -29.45 11.65 -22.38
CA HIS A 36 -28.65 10.57 -22.99
C HIS A 36 -28.74 9.27 -22.18
N LEU A 37 -29.95 8.88 -21.81
CA LEU A 37 -30.20 7.73 -20.94
C LEU A 37 -29.76 6.42 -21.57
N SER A 38 -30.01 6.24 -22.87
CA SER A 38 -29.59 5.02 -23.61
C SER A 38 -28.07 4.85 -23.60
N LEU A 39 -27.32 5.96 -23.70
CA LEU A 39 -25.86 5.95 -23.65
C LEU A 39 -25.37 5.62 -22.24
N THR A 40 -25.97 6.22 -21.20
CA THR A 40 -25.62 5.92 -19.80
C THR A 40 -25.86 4.44 -19.48
N TYR A 41 -27.00 3.88 -19.88
CA TYR A 41 -27.27 2.45 -19.70
C TYR A 41 -26.30 1.55 -20.47
N SER A 42 -25.87 1.95 -21.67
CA SER A 42 -24.86 1.22 -22.43
C SER A 42 -23.54 1.14 -21.67
N PHE A 43 -23.08 2.24 -21.04
CA PHE A 43 -21.89 2.22 -20.20
C PHE A 43 -22.04 1.32 -18.97
N VAL A 44 -23.21 1.33 -18.33
CA VAL A 44 -23.50 0.43 -17.21
C VAL A 44 -23.40 -1.03 -17.65
N TRP A 45 -24.05 -1.40 -18.76
CA TRP A 45 -24.00 -2.78 -19.28
C TRP A 45 -22.60 -3.19 -19.75
N ILE A 46 -21.85 -2.30 -20.41
CA ILE A 46 -20.45 -2.55 -20.78
C ILE A 46 -19.61 -2.84 -19.53
N ASN A 47 -19.79 -2.07 -18.45
CA ASN A 47 -19.08 -2.30 -17.19
C ASN A 47 -19.44 -3.66 -16.57
N VAL A 48 -20.73 -4.00 -16.54
CA VAL A 48 -21.21 -5.30 -16.06
C VAL A 48 -20.61 -6.45 -16.88
N ILE A 49 -20.72 -6.39 -18.21
CA ILE A 49 -20.20 -7.43 -19.11
C ILE A 49 -18.67 -7.52 -18.99
N SER A 50 -17.98 -6.38 -18.91
CA SER A 50 -16.52 -6.33 -18.71
C SER A 50 -16.11 -7.03 -17.43
N ASN A 51 -16.78 -6.77 -16.30
CA ASN A 51 -16.49 -7.46 -15.04
C ASN A 51 -16.75 -8.97 -15.13
N ILE A 52 -17.83 -9.39 -15.79
CA ILE A 52 -18.12 -10.82 -16.00
C ILE A 52 -17.00 -11.48 -16.83
N ILE A 53 -16.59 -10.86 -17.93
CA ILE A 53 -15.48 -11.34 -18.76
C ILE A 53 -14.19 -11.40 -17.94
N THR A 54 -13.87 -10.36 -17.16
CA THR A 54 -12.70 -10.34 -16.28
C THR A 54 -12.71 -11.50 -15.30
N VAL A 55 -13.85 -11.78 -14.65
CA VAL A 55 -13.99 -12.92 -13.72
C VAL A 55 -13.76 -14.25 -14.43
N ILE A 56 -14.34 -14.45 -15.62
CA ILE A 56 -14.15 -15.67 -16.42
C ILE A 56 -12.67 -15.86 -16.78
N VAL A 57 -12.02 -14.80 -17.25
CA VAL A 57 -10.58 -14.82 -17.57
C VAL A 57 -9.77 -15.12 -16.31
N CYS A 58 -10.06 -14.48 -15.18
CA CYS A 58 -9.39 -14.76 -13.91
C CYS A 58 -9.52 -16.23 -13.52
N PHE A 59 -10.69 -16.85 -13.63
CA PHE A 59 -10.87 -18.27 -13.33
C PHE A 59 -10.07 -19.18 -14.28
N LEU A 60 -9.97 -18.82 -15.56
CA LEU A 60 -9.21 -19.60 -16.54
C LEU A 60 -7.71 -19.62 -16.23
N PHE A 61 -7.17 -18.53 -15.65
CA PHE A 61 -5.76 -18.42 -15.26
C PHE A 61 -5.48 -18.71 -13.77
N LEU A 62 -6.52 -18.88 -12.94
CA LEU A 62 -6.39 -19.03 -11.49
C LEU A 62 -5.50 -20.22 -11.14
N ASN A 63 -5.71 -21.37 -11.80
CA ASN A 63 -4.92 -22.58 -11.53
C ASN A 63 -3.43 -22.39 -11.81
N GLN A 64 -3.09 -21.63 -12.86
CA GLN A 64 -1.72 -21.32 -13.25
C GLN A 64 -1.09 -20.32 -12.27
N LEU A 65 -1.84 -19.31 -11.84
CA LEU A 65 -1.41 -18.34 -10.83
C LEU A 65 -1.14 -19.01 -9.48
N VAL A 66 -2.01 -19.92 -9.05
CA VAL A 66 -1.80 -20.70 -7.81
C VAL A 66 -0.56 -21.59 -7.94
N ARG A 67 -0.21 -22.11 -9.13
CA ARG A 67 1.04 -22.88 -9.29
C ARG A 67 2.29 -22.08 -8.96
N ILE A 68 2.28 -20.75 -9.16
CA ILE A 68 3.40 -19.87 -8.84
C ILE A 68 3.71 -19.89 -7.33
N THR A 69 2.70 -20.07 -6.47
CA THR A 69 2.91 -20.08 -5.01
C THR A 69 3.65 -21.33 -4.52
N TYR A 70 3.76 -22.38 -5.33
CA TYR A 70 4.56 -23.57 -5.01
C TYR A 70 6.02 -23.44 -5.47
N ILE A 71 6.37 -22.38 -6.21
CA ILE A 71 7.75 -22.16 -6.64
C ILE A 71 8.59 -21.79 -5.41
N ARG A 72 9.80 -22.37 -5.34
CA ARG A 72 10.76 -22.11 -4.26
C ARG A 72 11.04 -20.61 -4.16
N GLY A 73 10.89 -20.04 -2.96
CA GLY A 73 11.14 -18.62 -2.71
C GLY A 73 12.54 -18.15 -3.10
N SER A 74 13.55 -19.03 -3.05
CA SER A 74 14.92 -18.75 -3.55
C SER A 74 14.95 -18.31 -5.01
N LEU A 75 14.03 -18.80 -5.82
CA LEU A 75 13.91 -18.44 -7.23
C LEU A 75 13.08 -17.16 -7.43
N LEU A 76 12.11 -16.89 -6.55
CA LEU A 76 11.19 -15.75 -6.70
C LEU A 76 11.77 -14.45 -6.16
N ILE A 77 12.43 -14.48 -5.00
CA ILE A 77 12.88 -13.27 -4.28
C ILE A 77 13.75 -12.35 -5.16
N PRO A 78 14.75 -12.84 -5.93
CA PRO A 78 15.57 -11.97 -6.79
C PRO A 78 14.76 -11.17 -7.80
N TYR A 79 13.71 -11.78 -8.37
CA TYR A 79 12.87 -11.12 -9.36
C TYR A 79 11.80 -10.25 -8.71
N ILE A 80 11.31 -10.60 -7.52
CA ILE A 80 10.43 -9.73 -6.75
C ILE A 80 11.14 -8.42 -6.41
N ILE A 81 12.39 -8.47 -5.92
CA ILE A 81 13.15 -7.24 -5.62
C ILE A 81 13.38 -6.41 -6.89
N LEU A 82 13.74 -7.05 -8.01
CA LEU A 82 13.89 -6.39 -9.30
C LEU A 82 12.59 -5.67 -9.74
N LEU A 83 11.45 -6.37 -9.65
CA LEU A 83 10.15 -5.84 -10.01
C LEU A 83 9.67 -4.74 -9.07
N VAL A 84 10.02 -4.78 -7.78
CA VAL A 84 9.73 -3.70 -6.82
C VAL A 84 10.45 -2.42 -7.22
N TYR A 85 11.76 -2.51 -7.54
CA TYR A 85 12.50 -1.35 -8.04
C TYR A 85 11.93 -0.85 -9.37
N LEU A 86 11.52 -1.77 -10.25
CA LEU A 86 10.99 -1.40 -11.57
C LEU A 86 9.63 -0.70 -11.42
N GLY A 87 8.77 -1.22 -10.56
CA GLY A 87 7.47 -0.62 -10.27
C GLY A 87 7.60 0.77 -9.66
N ALA A 88 8.53 0.97 -8.73
CA ALA A 88 8.80 2.28 -8.16
C ALA A 88 9.32 3.27 -9.23
N PHE A 89 10.22 2.83 -10.11
CA PHE A 89 10.75 3.67 -11.17
C PHE A 89 9.70 4.00 -12.25
N ALA A 90 8.89 3.01 -12.65
CA ALA A 90 7.98 3.12 -13.80
C ALA A 90 6.83 4.14 -13.59
N GLU A 91 6.56 4.57 -12.37
CA GLU A 91 5.49 5.54 -12.09
C GLU A 91 5.85 6.96 -12.55
N LYS A 92 7.05 7.44 -12.19
CA LYS A 92 7.49 8.82 -12.45
C LYS A 92 8.76 8.91 -13.29
N ASN A 93 9.41 7.78 -13.58
CA ASN A 93 10.70 7.70 -14.25
C ASN A 93 11.80 8.52 -13.54
N THR A 94 11.70 8.65 -12.21
CA THR A 94 12.65 9.36 -11.37
C THR A 94 13.50 8.37 -10.59
N PHE A 95 14.83 8.55 -10.63
CA PHE A 95 15.75 7.67 -9.91
C PHE A 95 15.62 7.83 -8.39
N GLU A 96 15.15 8.99 -7.94
CA GLU A 96 14.93 9.34 -6.55
C GLU A 96 13.92 8.41 -5.86
N ASP A 97 12.98 7.83 -6.61
CA ASP A 97 11.99 6.90 -6.07
C ASP A 97 12.64 5.57 -5.62
N LEU A 98 13.85 5.25 -6.09
CA LEU A 98 14.58 4.07 -5.63
C LEU A 98 15.06 4.24 -4.17
N TYR A 99 15.32 5.48 -3.71
CA TYR A 99 15.59 5.73 -2.28
C TYR A 99 14.36 5.45 -1.42
N LEU A 100 13.16 5.71 -1.95
CA LEU A 100 11.90 5.41 -1.26
C LEU A 100 11.72 3.90 -1.09
N VAL A 101 12.13 3.08 -2.06
CA VAL A 101 12.10 1.61 -1.92
C VAL A 101 12.91 1.16 -0.71
N ILE A 102 14.13 1.69 -0.54
CA ILE A 102 14.98 1.37 0.62
C ILE A 102 14.33 1.87 1.91
N PHE A 103 13.88 3.13 1.93
CA PHE A 103 13.24 3.73 3.09
C PHE A 103 12.02 2.93 3.56
N PHE A 104 11.09 2.62 2.64
CA PHE A 104 9.89 1.84 2.96
C PHE A 104 10.20 0.37 3.25
N GLY A 105 11.28 -0.19 2.69
CA GLY A 105 11.80 -1.51 3.07
C GLY A 105 12.25 -1.56 4.52
N ILE A 106 13.04 -0.57 4.97
CA ILE A 106 13.49 -0.43 6.37
C ILE A 106 12.30 -0.14 7.28
N LEU A 107 11.39 0.77 6.90
CA LEU A 107 10.18 1.06 7.66
C LEU A 107 9.32 -0.19 7.84
N GLY A 108 9.13 -0.98 6.78
CA GLY A 108 8.40 -2.25 6.83
C GLY A 108 9.04 -3.26 7.79
N TRP A 109 10.38 -3.30 7.86
CA TRP A 109 11.11 -4.11 8.83
C TRP A 109 10.87 -3.65 10.27
N ILE A 110 10.96 -2.35 10.54
CA ILE A 110 10.67 -1.76 11.87
C ILE A 110 9.24 -2.10 12.29
N LEU A 111 8.26 -1.92 11.41
CA LEU A 111 6.86 -2.25 11.70
C LEU A 111 6.68 -3.74 12.02
N THR A 112 7.39 -4.62 11.31
CA THR A 112 7.38 -6.06 11.59
C THR A 112 7.96 -6.37 12.98
N LYS A 113 9.05 -5.69 13.35
CA LYS A 113 9.69 -5.86 14.67
C LYS A 113 8.84 -5.35 15.82
N LEU A 114 8.05 -4.31 15.59
CA LEU A 114 7.16 -3.73 16.58
C LEU A 114 5.77 -4.38 16.61
N GLU A 115 5.52 -5.41 15.80
CA GLU A 115 4.21 -6.07 15.64
C GLU A 115 3.11 -5.11 15.14
N TRP A 116 3.47 -4.06 14.39
CA TRP A 116 2.52 -3.13 13.80
C TRP A 116 1.94 -3.66 12.49
N PRO A 117 0.62 -3.52 12.26
CA PRO A 117 -0.01 -4.03 11.04
C PRO A 117 0.40 -3.19 9.83
N ARG A 118 1.18 -3.80 8.93
CA ARG A 118 1.64 -3.19 7.67
C ARG A 118 0.51 -2.92 6.66
N PRO A 119 -0.46 -3.83 6.42
CA PRO A 119 -1.47 -3.62 5.39
C PRO A 119 -2.34 -2.36 5.59
N PRO A 120 -2.86 -2.04 6.80
CA PRO A 120 -3.61 -0.81 7.03
C PRO A 120 -2.83 0.47 6.73
N LEU A 121 -1.51 0.49 6.98
CA LEU A 121 -0.67 1.64 6.68
C LEU A 121 -0.58 1.88 5.17
N ILE A 122 -0.36 0.81 4.39
CA ILE A 122 -0.34 0.89 2.92
C ILE A 122 -1.70 1.33 2.38
N LEU A 123 -2.79 0.77 2.92
CA LEU A 123 -4.14 1.19 2.55
C LEU A 123 -4.38 2.67 2.83
N GLY A 124 -3.95 3.18 3.98
CA GLY A 124 -4.02 4.60 4.31
C GLY A 124 -3.22 5.48 3.34
N LEU A 125 -2.00 5.05 2.98
CA LEU A 125 -1.15 5.78 2.02
C LEU A 125 -1.80 5.87 0.63
N VAL A 126 -2.28 4.75 0.10
CA VAL A 126 -2.89 4.69 -1.25
C VAL A 126 -4.25 5.40 -1.30
N LEU A 127 -5.07 5.23 -0.25
CA LEU A 127 -6.41 5.82 -0.20
C LEU A 127 -6.40 7.26 0.30
N GLY A 128 -5.29 7.76 0.84
CA GLY A 128 -5.18 9.10 1.43
C GLY A 128 -5.56 10.20 0.46
N GLY A 129 -4.85 10.32 -0.66
CA GLY A 129 -5.12 11.35 -1.67
C GLY A 129 -6.51 11.20 -2.32
N LEU A 130 -7.00 9.97 -2.49
CA LEU A 130 -8.37 9.76 -2.96
C LEU A 130 -9.39 10.26 -1.92
N SER A 131 -9.17 9.96 -0.64
CA SER A 131 -10.04 10.38 0.45
C SER A 131 -10.06 11.90 0.62
N GLU A 132 -8.89 12.54 0.49
CA GLU A 132 -8.74 14.00 0.51
C GLU A 132 -9.53 14.66 -0.60
N ASN A 133 -9.32 14.23 -1.85
CA ASN A 133 -10.04 14.76 -2.99
C ASN A 133 -11.56 14.57 -2.87
N ARG A 134 -12.01 13.40 -2.39
CA ARG A 134 -13.44 13.11 -2.21
C ARG A 134 -14.05 13.93 -1.08
N LEU A 135 -13.35 14.07 0.04
CA LEU A 135 -13.79 14.91 1.17
C LEU A 135 -13.90 16.36 0.74
N PHE A 136 -12.90 16.88 0.02
CA PHE A 136 -12.91 18.23 -0.52
C PHE A 136 -14.11 18.45 -1.45
N LEU A 137 -14.32 17.57 -2.44
CA LEU A 137 -15.45 17.68 -3.35
C LEU A 137 -16.80 17.61 -2.63
N SER A 138 -16.93 16.79 -1.58
CA SER A 138 -18.17 16.71 -0.79
C SER A 138 -18.45 18.01 -0.03
N VAL A 139 -17.43 18.61 0.58
CA VAL A 139 -17.58 19.87 1.33
C VAL A 139 -17.79 21.05 0.40
N ASP A 140 -17.07 21.12 -0.72
CA ASP A 140 -17.20 22.22 -1.70
C ASP A 140 -18.60 22.26 -2.34
N ASN A 141 -19.14 21.10 -2.74
CA ASN A 141 -20.44 21.04 -3.40
C ASN A 141 -21.64 21.15 -2.44
N TYR A 142 -21.50 20.70 -1.19
CA TYR A 142 -22.65 20.52 -0.28
C TYR A 142 -22.45 21.10 1.13
N GLY A 143 -21.33 21.77 1.42
CA GLY A 143 -21.01 22.30 2.74
C GLY A 143 -20.93 21.19 3.79
N LEU A 144 -21.62 21.33 4.92
CA LEU A 144 -21.76 20.27 5.93
C LEU A 144 -22.99 19.38 5.72
N SER A 145 -23.86 19.71 4.76
CA SER A 145 -25.13 18.99 4.56
C SER A 145 -24.95 17.57 4.02
N TRP A 146 -23.78 17.25 3.42
CA TRP A 146 -23.50 15.90 2.93
C TRP A 146 -23.49 14.85 4.06
N LEU A 147 -23.13 15.24 5.29
CA LEU A 147 -23.12 14.35 6.47
C LEU A 147 -24.53 13.87 6.83
N LEU A 148 -25.55 14.68 6.54
CA LEU A 148 -26.96 14.36 6.84
C LEU A 148 -27.62 13.48 5.77
N ARG A 149 -26.91 13.18 4.67
CA ARG A 149 -27.46 12.32 3.62
C ARG A 149 -27.63 10.89 4.15
N PRO A 150 -28.80 10.25 3.92
CA PRO A 150 -29.10 8.95 4.51
C PRO A 150 -28.08 7.87 4.13
N GLY A 151 -27.56 7.89 2.89
CA GLY A 151 -26.50 6.96 2.47
C GLY A 151 -25.20 7.12 3.26
N VAL A 152 -24.80 8.35 3.61
CA VAL A 152 -23.60 8.62 4.40
C VAL A 152 -23.79 8.11 5.82
N LEU A 153 -24.95 8.36 6.43
CA LEU A 153 -25.27 7.88 7.77
C LEU A 153 -25.27 6.34 7.87
N VAL A 154 -25.83 5.67 6.86
CA VAL A 154 -25.81 4.19 6.78
C VAL A 154 -24.38 3.67 6.67
N ILE A 155 -23.56 4.22 5.77
CA ILE A 155 -22.16 3.80 5.62
C ILE A 155 -21.37 4.08 6.91
N ALA A 156 -21.54 5.26 7.51
CA ALA A 156 -20.89 5.63 8.75
C ALA A 156 -21.27 4.68 9.91
N ALA A 157 -22.55 4.35 10.03
CA ALA A 157 -23.01 3.38 11.03
C ALA A 157 -22.39 2.00 10.80
N LEU A 158 -22.36 1.50 9.54
CA LEU A 158 -21.73 0.23 9.20
C LEU A 158 -20.22 0.24 9.51
N THR A 159 -19.51 1.33 9.24
CA THR A 159 -18.08 1.48 9.56
C THR A 159 -17.85 1.45 11.07
N VAL A 160 -18.63 2.21 11.85
CA VAL A 160 -18.50 2.24 13.31
C VAL A 160 -18.83 0.88 13.92
N ILE A 161 -19.90 0.23 13.47
CA ILE A 161 -20.27 -1.12 13.92
C ILE A 161 -19.17 -2.11 13.55
N GLY A 162 -18.67 -2.09 12.31
CA GLY A 162 -17.62 -2.97 11.82
C GLY A 162 -16.31 -2.82 12.60
N ALA A 163 -15.96 -1.60 13.03
CA ALA A 163 -14.78 -1.35 13.85
C ALA A 163 -14.96 -1.73 15.34
N VAL A 164 -16.12 -1.39 15.93
CA VAL A 164 -16.35 -1.54 17.38
C VAL A 164 -16.80 -2.95 17.76
N TYR A 165 -17.60 -3.62 16.91
CA TYR A 165 -18.10 -4.97 17.16
C TYR A 165 -17.00 -6.02 17.47
N PRO A 166 -15.92 -6.15 16.67
CA PRO A 166 -14.86 -7.10 16.98
C PRO A 166 -14.12 -6.74 18.27
N MET A 167 -13.98 -5.45 18.58
CA MET A 167 -13.33 -4.97 19.80
C MET A 167 -14.14 -5.35 21.06
N ILE A 168 -15.47 -5.19 21.03
CA ILE A 168 -16.36 -5.60 22.13
C ILE A 168 -16.38 -7.12 22.27
N ARG A 169 -16.50 -7.86 21.17
CA ARG A 169 -16.54 -9.34 21.19
C ARG A 169 -15.24 -9.92 21.75
N ALA A 170 -14.09 -9.36 21.37
CA ALA A 170 -12.79 -9.76 21.90
C ALA A 170 -12.68 -9.53 23.42
N LYS A 171 -13.20 -8.40 23.91
CA LYS A 171 -13.22 -8.08 25.36
C LYS A 171 -14.12 -9.04 26.14
N LYS A 172 -15.34 -9.32 25.65
CA LYS A 172 -16.29 -10.25 26.30
C LYS A 172 -15.80 -11.70 26.32
N LYS A 173 -15.14 -12.17 25.26
CA LYS A 173 -14.57 -13.54 25.20
C LYS A 173 -13.44 -13.72 26.21
N ARG A 174 -12.66 -12.66 26.48
CA ARG A 174 -11.58 -12.67 27.47
C ARG A 174 -12.08 -12.60 28.91
N GLU A 175 -13.07 -11.75 29.21
CA GLU A 175 -13.70 -11.70 30.53
C GLU A 175 -14.32 -13.04 30.95
N LYS A 176 -14.78 -13.85 29.98
CA LYS A 176 -15.24 -15.23 30.22
C LYS A 176 -14.11 -16.24 30.45
N LYS A 177 -12.90 -15.99 29.91
CA LYS A 177 -11.75 -16.92 29.98
C LYS A 177 -10.82 -16.64 31.16
N PHE A 178 -10.76 -15.39 31.64
CA PHE A 178 -9.95 -14.96 32.78
C PHE A 178 -10.77 -14.06 33.72
N PRO A 179 -11.21 -14.55 34.88
CA PRO A 179 -11.91 -13.76 35.89
C PRO A 179 -11.09 -12.54 36.33
N ARG A 180 -11.76 -11.45 36.71
CA ARG A 180 -11.18 -10.11 36.97
C ARG A 180 -10.06 -10.07 38.02
N GLU A 181 -9.91 -11.11 38.83
CA GLU A 181 -8.92 -11.22 39.89
C GLU A 181 -7.51 -11.55 39.35
N ALA A 182 -7.38 -12.46 38.37
CA ALA A 182 -6.11 -12.76 37.69
C ALA A 182 -5.57 -11.58 36.84
N LEU A 183 -6.47 -10.69 36.40
CA LEU A 183 -6.12 -9.47 35.65
C LEU A 183 -5.59 -8.33 36.54
N LYS A 184 -5.71 -8.45 37.87
CA LYS A 184 -5.13 -7.48 38.82
C LYS A 184 -3.64 -7.74 39.06
N GLU A 185 -3.18 -9.00 39.05
CA GLU A 185 -1.75 -9.33 39.17
C GLU A 185 -0.94 -8.93 37.93
N GLU A 186 -1.50 -9.02 36.72
CA GLU A 186 -0.85 -8.47 35.50
C GLU A 186 -0.76 -6.93 35.49
N ARG A 187 -1.58 -6.23 36.30
CA ARG A 187 -1.71 -4.76 36.29
C ARG A 187 -0.60 -4.03 37.06
N GLU A 188 0.25 -4.73 37.81
CA GLU A 188 1.32 -4.14 38.64
C GLU A 188 2.70 -4.07 37.96
N LYS A 189 2.77 -4.25 36.63
CA LYS A 189 4.00 -3.91 35.92
C LYS A 189 4.10 -2.39 35.80
N GLY A 190 5.12 -1.82 36.46
CA GLY A 190 5.40 -0.39 36.46
C GLY A 190 5.61 0.21 35.06
N LEU A 191 5.81 1.54 35.01
CA LEU A 191 6.08 2.26 33.76
C LEU A 191 7.31 1.64 33.08
N SER A 192 7.13 1.10 31.87
CA SER A 192 8.24 0.56 31.08
C SER A 192 8.29 1.23 29.73
N PHE A 193 9.42 1.84 29.41
CA PHE A 193 9.65 2.48 28.12
C PHE A 193 10.23 1.45 27.16
N THR A 194 9.40 0.94 26.25
CA THR A 194 9.78 -0.04 25.24
C THR A 194 10.05 0.63 23.88
N TRP A 195 10.71 -0.07 22.96
CA TRP A 195 10.87 0.41 21.57
C TRP A 195 9.52 0.66 20.87
N GLY A 196 8.47 -0.08 21.25
CA GLY A 196 7.09 0.20 20.83
C GLY A 196 6.64 1.58 21.31
N ALA A 197 6.81 1.88 22.60
CA ALA A 197 6.46 3.18 23.18
C ALA A 197 7.21 4.34 22.50
N ALA A 198 8.49 4.16 22.17
CA ALA A 198 9.28 5.15 21.43
C ALA A 198 8.70 5.41 20.03
N PHE A 199 8.29 4.36 19.32
CA PHE A 199 7.66 4.49 18.00
C PHE A 199 6.28 5.16 18.08
N SER A 200 5.44 4.76 19.04
CA SER A 200 4.15 5.42 19.28
C SER A 200 4.31 6.89 19.65
N LEU A 201 5.33 7.24 20.44
CA LEU A 201 5.67 8.62 20.76
C LEU A 201 6.08 9.39 19.50
N ALA A 202 6.91 8.80 18.64
CA ALA A 202 7.29 9.41 17.37
C ALA A 202 6.05 9.70 16.50
N LEU A 203 5.07 8.78 16.44
CA LEU A 203 3.80 9.03 15.74
C LEU A 203 3.00 10.16 16.38
N VAL A 204 2.90 10.21 17.72
CA VAL A 204 2.23 11.33 18.43
C VAL A 204 2.88 12.66 18.05
N ILE A 205 4.21 12.73 18.06
CA ILE A 205 4.97 13.93 17.69
C ILE A 205 4.71 14.31 16.23
N ILE A 206 4.81 13.37 15.29
CA ILE A 206 4.57 13.61 13.86
C ILE A 206 3.17 14.19 13.62
N PHE A 207 2.13 13.57 14.18
CA PHE A 207 0.76 14.03 14.00
C PHE A 207 0.48 15.35 14.75
N ALA A 208 1.09 15.56 15.91
CA ALA A 208 0.98 16.83 16.62
C ALA A 208 1.62 17.98 15.83
N LEU A 209 2.81 17.75 15.25
CA LEU A 209 3.49 18.72 14.39
C LEU A 209 2.68 18.98 13.11
N ALA A 210 2.15 17.95 12.45
CA ALA A 210 1.30 18.11 11.27
C ALA A 210 0.02 18.92 11.56
N LEU A 211 -0.61 18.69 12.72
CA LEU A 211 -1.77 19.47 13.16
C LEU A 211 -1.41 20.86 13.67
N TRP A 212 -0.16 21.09 14.07
CA TRP A 212 0.34 22.41 14.43
C TRP A 212 0.56 23.24 13.16
N GLU A 213 1.29 22.70 12.19
CA GLU A 213 1.60 23.35 10.92
C GLU A 213 0.34 23.67 10.11
N SER A 214 -0.62 22.74 10.09
CA SER A 214 -1.86 22.92 9.32
C SER A 214 -2.81 23.97 9.89
N ARG A 215 -2.49 24.64 11.01
CA ARG A 215 -3.34 25.73 11.55
C ARG A 215 -3.28 26.99 10.69
N ASP A 216 -2.14 27.21 10.05
CA ASP A 216 -1.93 28.35 9.16
C ASP A 216 -2.49 28.09 7.75
N PHE A 217 -3.03 26.90 7.52
CA PHE A 217 -3.58 26.53 6.22
C PHE A 217 -4.98 27.09 6.05
N ASP A 218 -5.26 27.52 4.83
CA ASP A 218 -6.59 27.95 4.43
C ASP A 218 -7.60 26.79 4.54
N LEU A 219 -8.89 27.10 4.71
CA LEU A 219 -9.90 26.10 5.10
C LEU A 219 -10.00 24.90 4.11
N ARG A 220 -9.62 25.14 2.85
CA ARG A 220 -9.56 24.10 1.80
C ARG A 220 -8.37 23.16 1.95
N ALA A 221 -7.20 23.68 2.33
CA ALA A 221 -5.96 22.92 2.51
C ALA A 221 -5.88 22.28 3.90
N GLY A 222 -6.47 22.89 4.92
CA GLY A 222 -6.50 22.37 6.29
C GLY A 222 -7.50 21.24 6.53
N LEU A 223 -8.55 21.13 5.69
CA LEU A 223 -9.69 20.23 5.92
C LEU A 223 -9.27 18.77 6.16
N PHE A 224 -8.46 18.20 5.28
CA PHE A 224 -8.06 16.79 5.37
C PHE A 224 -7.09 16.53 6.53
N PRO A 225 -6.01 17.32 6.72
CA PRO A 225 -5.17 17.25 7.92
C PRO A 225 -5.95 17.33 9.23
N TRP A 226 -6.96 18.21 9.34
CA TRP A 226 -7.73 18.35 10.57
C TRP A 226 -8.67 17.16 10.81
N VAL A 227 -9.42 16.72 9.79
CA VAL A 227 -10.40 15.64 9.91
C VAL A 227 -9.74 14.29 10.18
N ILE A 228 -8.58 14.01 9.57
CA ILE A 228 -7.87 12.73 9.75
C ILE A 228 -6.82 12.82 10.86
N GLY A 229 -6.07 13.93 10.94
CA GLY A 229 -5.01 14.09 11.92
C GLY A 229 -5.54 14.09 13.36
N THR A 230 -6.70 14.69 13.63
CA THR A 230 -7.22 14.77 15.01
C THR A 230 -7.61 13.40 15.59
N PRO A 231 -8.39 12.52 14.92
CA PRO A 231 -8.62 11.17 15.43
C PRO A 231 -7.34 10.34 15.53
N VAL A 232 -6.43 10.47 14.55
CA VAL A 232 -5.18 9.68 14.55
C VAL A 232 -4.27 10.09 15.71
N LEU A 233 -4.17 11.38 16.02
CA LEU A 233 -3.44 11.88 17.19
C LEU A 233 -4.04 11.33 18.50
N ILE A 234 -5.38 11.30 18.61
CA ILE A 234 -6.05 10.74 19.79
C ILE A 234 -5.73 9.25 19.92
N PHE A 235 -5.83 8.48 18.82
CA PHE A 235 -5.54 7.05 18.85
C PHE A 235 -4.06 6.75 19.13
N SER A 236 -3.13 7.51 18.56
CA SER A 236 -1.69 7.35 18.82
C SER A 236 -1.34 7.70 20.26
N LEU A 237 -1.96 8.73 20.85
CA LEU A 237 -1.81 9.07 22.26
C LEU A 237 -2.34 7.96 23.17
N VAL A 238 -3.53 7.43 22.87
CA VAL A 238 -4.11 6.29 23.61
C VAL A 238 -3.22 5.05 23.50
N GLN A 239 -2.64 4.78 22.32
CA GLN A 239 -1.71 3.67 22.11
C GLN A 239 -0.42 3.86 22.91
N PHE A 240 0.18 5.05 22.86
CA PHE A 240 1.38 5.38 23.63
C PHE A 240 1.18 5.22 25.14
N ILE A 241 0.07 5.75 25.67
CA ILE A 241 -0.29 5.58 27.09
C ILE A 241 -0.44 4.10 27.45
N ARG A 242 -1.06 3.30 26.56
CA ARG A 242 -1.21 1.86 26.76
C ARG A 242 0.13 1.14 26.79
N GLU A 243 1.06 1.50 25.92
CA GLU A 243 2.39 0.87 25.85
C GLU A 243 3.22 1.19 27.10
N ILE A 244 3.24 2.44 27.53
CA ILE A 244 3.95 2.85 28.76
C ILE A 244 3.35 2.21 30.01
N THR A 245 2.02 2.07 30.06
CA THR A 245 1.32 1.46 31.20
C THR A 245 1.32 -0.07 31.16
N GLY A 246 2.02 -0.70 30.20
CA GLY A 246 2.05 -2.16 30.03
C GLY A 246 0.71 -2.78 29.64
N ARG A 247 -0.27 -1.95 29.26
CA ARG A 247 -1.63 -2.35 28.83
C ARG A 247 -1.73 -2.54 27.32
N ALA A 248 -0.65 -2.33 26.58
CA ALA A 248 -0.61 -2.55 25.16
C ALA A 248 -0.84 -4.02 24.85
N LYS A 249 -1.91 -4.25 24.08
CA LYS A 249 -2.25 -5.56 23.56
C LYS A 249 -1.33 -5.81 22.37
N LYS A 250 -0.70 -6.98 22.28
CA LYS A 250 -0.05 -7.41 21.04
C LYS A 250 -1.09 -7.39 19.91
N PRO A 251 -0.91 -6.59 18.84
CA PRO A 251 -1.92 -6.40 17.79
C PRO A 251 -2.25 -7.69 17.03
N TYR A 252 -1.33 -8.67 17.08
CA TYR A 252 -1.36 -9.89 16.30
C TYR A 252 -1.11 -11.10 17.21
N GLU A 253 -2.14 -11.52 17.97
CA GLU A 253 -2.20 -12.92 18.38
C GLU A 253 -2.58 -13.71 17.13
N GLU A 254 -1.59 -14.21 16.39
CA GLU A 254 -1.82 -15.24 15.39
C GLU A 254 -2.67 -16.35 16.05
N GLN A 255 -3.82 -16.69 15.45
CA GLN A 255 -4.24 -18.08 15.54
C GLN A 255 -3.05 -18.86 15.03
N PRO A 256 -2.48 -19.81 15.80
CA PRO A 256 -1.39 -20.62 15.29
C PRO A 256 -1.94 -21.40 14.11
N LEU A 257 -1.74 -20.86 12.91
CA LEU A 257 -1.63 -21.68 11.72
C LEU A 257 -0.46 -22.59 12.02
N ASP A 258 -0.65 -23.88 11.81
CA ASP A 258 0.35 -24.92 12.06
C ASP A 258 1.49 -24.79 11.03
N VAL A 259 2.27 -23.71 11.14
CA VAL A 259 3.35 -23.36 10.21
C VAL A 259 4.68 -23.90 10.71
N GLY A 260 4.77 -25.23 10.78
CA GLY A 260 6.05 -25.94 10.94
C GLY A 260 6.86 -25.56 12.19
N PRO A 261 8.14 -25.96 12.25
CA PRO A 261 8.98 -25.68 13.42
C PRO A 261 9.21 -24.17 13.58
N GLU A 262 8.97 -23.64 14.79
CA GLU A 262 9.27 -22.27 15.16
C GLU A 262 10.74 -21.95 14.83
N VAL A 263 10.95 -21.02 13.90
CA VAL A 263 12.30 -20.62 13.49
C VAL A 263 12.94 -19.84 14.63
N PRO A 264 14.16 -20.20 15.09
CA PRO A 264 14.84 -19.47 16.14
C PRO A 264 14.95 -17.97 15.80
N PRO A 265 14.73 -17.06 16.76
CA PRO A 265 14.67 -15.62 16.50
C PRO A 265 15.98 -15.07 15.90
N GLU A 266 17.12 -15.69 16.22
CA GLU A 266 18.43 -15.33 15.64
C GLU A 266 18.50 -15.62 14.13
N VAL A 267 17.98 -16.77 13.71
CA VAL A 267 17.94 -17.17 12.29
C VAL A 267 16.98 -16.26 11.52
N ALA A 268 15.85 -15.89 12.12
CA ALA A 268 14.91 -14.95 11.52
C ALA A 268 15.53 -13.55 11.31
N ASN A 269 16.24 -13.04 12.32
CA ASN A 269 16.94 -11.74 12.24
C ASN A 269 18.00 -11.74 11.16
N ARG A 270 18.83 -12.80 11.11
CA ARG A 270 19.87 -12.95 10.10
C ARG A 270 19.29 -12.96 8.69
N ARG A 271 18.25 -13.77 8.43
CA ARG A 271 17.58 -13.82 7.12
C ARG A 271 17.01 -12.46 6.72
N THR A 272 16.50 -11.70 7.70
CA THR A 272 15.94 -10.38 7.42
C THR A 272 17.02 -9.36 7.09
N LEU A 273 18.15 -9.37 7.81
CA LEU A 273 19.32 -8.55 7.48
C LEU A 273 19.90 -8.91 6.11
N GLU A 274 19.94 -10.20 5.77
CA GLU A 274 20.35 -10.67 4.43
C GLU A 274 19.44 -10.09 3.34
N ILE A 275 18.11 -10.10 3.54
CA ILE A 275 17.16 -9.51 2.57
C ILE A 275 17.35 -7.99 2.45
N LEU A 276 17.51 -7.26 3.57
CA LEU A 276 17.77 -5.82 3.55
C LEU A 276 19.08 -5.48 2.84
N ALA A 277 20.13 -6.26 3.09
CA ALA A 277 21.41 -6.12 2.40
C ALA A 277 21.26 -6.34 0.89
N TRP A 278 20.43 -7.31 0.47
CA TRP A 278 20.12 -7.51 -0.95
C TRP A 278 19.30 -6.37 -1.55
N ILE A 279 18.32 -5.81 -0.84
CA ILE A 279 17.58 -4.64 -1.31
C ILE A 279 18.56 -3.48 -1.60
N ILE A 280 19.49 -3.20 -0.68
CA ILE A 280 20.53 -2.18 -0.86
C ILE A 280 21.50 -2.57 -1.99
N GLY A 281 21.88 -3.84 -2.08
CA GLY A 281 22.76 -4.35 -3.13
C GLY A 281 22.16 -4.17 -4.52
N TYR A 282 20.86 -4.41 -4.69
CA TYR A 282 20.15 -4.16 -5.93
C TYR A 282 20.18 -2.68 -6.31
N PHE A 283 19.92 -1.79 -5.35
CA PHE A 283 20.03 -0.35 -5.56
C PHE A 283 21.42 0.04 -6.05
N LEU A 284 22.48 -0.42 -5.37
CA LEU A 284 23.86 -0.11 -5.76
C LEU A 284 24.19 -0.62 -7.16
N MET A 285 23.75 -1.83 -7.51
CA MET A 285 23.98 -2.40 -8.84
C MET A 285 23.23 -1.64 -9.94
N ILE A 286 21.98 -1.27 -9.69
CA ILE A 286 21.16 -0.45 -10.59
C ILE A 286 21.77 0.95 -10.75
N TRP A 287 22.22 1.56 -9.66
CA TRP A 287 22.89 2.85 -9.68
C TRP A 287 24.20 2.82 -10.49
N LEU A 288 25.02 1.79 -10.30
CA LEU A 288 26.32 1.68 -10.95
C LEU A 288 26.21 1.32 -12.45
N LEU A 289 25.37 0.33 -12.79
CA LEU A 289 25.35 -0.31 -14.11
C LEU A 289 24.08 -0.01 -14.92
N GLY A 290 23.19 0.80 -14.38
CA GLY A 290 21.89 1.08 -14.99
C GLY A 290 20.88 -0.04 -14.71
N PHE A 291 19.62 0.25 -15.00
CA PHE A 291 18.50 -0.57 -14.54
C PHE A 291 18.52 -2.00 -15.12
N VAL A 292 18.70 -2.12 -16.43
CA VAL A 292 18.63 -3.41 -17.15
C VAL A 292 19.81 -4.31 -16.78
N ILE A 293 21.04 -3.79 -16.87
CA ILE A 293 22.26 -4.58 -16.60
C ILE A 293 22.43 -4.79 -15.09
N GLY A 294 22.32 -3.73 -14.30
CA GLY A 294 22.50 -3.79 -12.84
C GLY A 294 21.47 -4.69 -12.16
N GLY A 295 20.19 -4.54 -12.49
CA GLY A 295 19.12 -5.33 -11.89
C GLY A 295 19.21 -6.83 -12.22
N THR A 296 19.59 -7.17 -13.46
CA THR A 296 19.73 -8.57 -13.90
C THR A 296 20.98 -9.22 -13.34
N LEU A 297 22.09 -8.47 -13.29
CA LEU A 297 23.32 -8.93 -12.66
C LEU A 297 23.14 -9.12 -11.15
N ALA A 298 22.42 -8.24 -10.47
CA ALA A 298 22.07 -8.42 -9.06
C ALA A 298 21.28 -9.72 -8.84
N ALA A 299 20.32 -10.03 -9.71
CA ALA A 299 19.56 -11.28 -9.66
C ALA A 299 20.43 -12.52 -9.89
N PHE A 300 21.37 -12.44 -10.84
CA PHE A 300 22.37 -13.49 -11.05
C PHE A 300 23.23 -13.74 -9.80
N ILE A 301 23.80 -12.67 -9.23
CA ILE A 301 24.66 -12.77 -8.05
C ILE A 301 23.86 -13.32 -6.86
N GLN A 302 22.63 -12.86 -6.65
CA GLN A 302 21.80 -13.35 -5.55
C GLN A 302 21.46 -14.84 -5.71
N LEU A 303 21.05 -15.30 -6.89
CA LEU A 303 20.78 -16.72 -7.15
C LEU A 303 22.02 -17.59 -6.92
N LYS A 304 23.17 -17.13 -7.41
CA LYS A 304 24.39 -17.92 -7.37
C LYS A 304 25.04 -17.96 -5.99
N PHE A 305 25.14 -16.82 -5.31
CA PHE A 305 25.91 -16.69 -4.07
C PHE A 305 25.06 -16.75 -2.82
N ALA A 306 23.86 -16.15 -2.81
CA ALA A 306 22.98 -16.23 -1.64
C ALA A 306 22.26 -17.57 -1.58
N TYR A 307 21.64 -17.98 -2.69
CA TYR A 307 20.80 -19.17 -2.72
C TYR A 307 21.51 -20.44 -3.22
N LYS A 308 22.74 -20.32 -3.72
CA LYS A 308 23.58 -21.45 -4.18
C LYS A 308 22.87 -22.35 -5.20
N GLU A 309 22.04 -21.77 -6.05
CA GLU A 309 21.30 -22.54 -7.07
C GLU A 309 22.25 -23.08 -8.16
N LYS A 310 21.75 -24.07 -8.91
CA LYS A 310 22.51 -24.71 -9.99
C LYS A 310 22.85 -23.68 -11.08
N TRP A 311 23.99 -23.89 -11.75
CA TRP A 311 24.46 -23.01 -12.83
C TRP A 311 23.44 -22.79 -13.96
N PRO A 312 22.71 -23.80 -14.48
CA PRO A 312 21.73 -23.57 -15.53
C PRO A 312 20.63 -22.59 -15.08
N ILE A 313 20.12 -22.76 -13.86
CA ILE A 313 19.09 -21.89 -13.29
C ILE A 313 19.64 -20.48 -13.06
N SER A 314 20.85 -20.40 -12.52
CA SER A 314 21.52 -19.12 -12.23
C SER A 314 21.83 -18.31 -13.49
N ILE A 315 21.93 -18.93 -14.67
CA ILE A 315 22.18 -18.21 -15.93
C ILE A 315 20.87 -17.95 -16.69
N ILE A 316 20.03 -18.99 -16.86
CA ILE A 316 18.84 -18.93 -17.71
C ILE A 316 17.83 -17.92 -17.17
N LEU A 317 17.56 -17.94 -15.85
CA LEU A 317 16.55 -17.06 -15.29
C LEU A 317 16.94 -15.58 -15.32
N PRO A 318 18.18 -15.16 -14.95
CA PRO A 318 18.59 -13.77 -15.13
C PRO A 318 18.67 -13.34 -16.60
N LEU A 319 19.04 -14.23 -17.52
CA LEU A 319 19.04 -13.92 -18.95
C LEU A 319 17.61 -13.74 -19.49
N PHE A 320 16.67 -14.54 -19.01
CA PHE A 320 15.25 -14.32 -19.28
C PHE A 320 14.77 -12.99 -18.72
N ALA A 321 15.12 -12.66 -17.47
CA ALA A 321 14.80 -11.37 -16.88
C ALA A 321 15.40 -10.21 -17.68
N PHE A 322 16.64 -10.35 -18.16
CA PHE A 322 17.27 -9.37 -19.05
C PHE A 322 16.49 -9.19 -20.34
N ALA A 323 16.07 -10.28 -20.99
CA ALA A 323 15.24 -10.21 -22.18
C ALA A 323 13.91 -9.50 -21.91
N VAL A 324 13.24 -9.80 -20.79
CA VAL A 324 11.99 -9.13 -20.39
C VAL A 324 12.20 -7.64 -20.13
N MET A 325 13.27 -7.27 -19.43
CA MET A 325 13.59 -5.87 -19.12
C MET A 325 13.93 -5.09 -20.39
N TYR A 326 14.78 -5.66 -21.24
CA TYR A 326 15.23 -5.01 -22.47
C TYR A 326 14.13 -4.95 -23.54
N PHE A 327 13.50 -6.08 -23.87
CA PHE A 327 12.46 -6.07 -24.91
C PHE A 327 11.14 -5.51 -24.40
N GLY A 328 10.72 -5.89 -23.19
CA GLY A 328 9.44 -5.47 -22.63
C GLY A 328 9.43 -4.01 -22.22
N PHE A 329 10.38 -3.60 -21.38
CA PHE A 329 10.33 -2.26 -20.78
C PHE A 329 11.10 -1.21 -21.59
N ASP A 330 12.33 -1.52 -22.02
CA ASP A 330 13.14 -0.56 -22.78
C ASP A 330 12.64 -0.41 -24.23
N ARG A 331 12.42 -1.51 -24.96
CA ARG A 331 12.04 -1.43 -26.38
C ARG A 331 10.56 -1.26 -26.67
N ILE A 332 9.68 -2.00 -25.99
CA ILE A 332 8.24 -1.91 -26.26
C ILE A 332 7.65 -0.72 -25.51
N LEU A 333 7.88 -0.64 -24.20
CA LEU A 333 7.30 0.41 -23.36
C LEU A 333 8.10 1.72 -23.35
N HIS A 334 9.30 1.76 -23.96
CA HIS A 334 10.15 2.96 -24.01
C HIS A 334 10.37 3.60 -22.64
N VAL A 335 10.53 2.76 -21.60
CA VAL A 335 10.82 3.24 -20.24
C VAL A 335 12.22 3.87 -20.25
N PRO A 336 12.36 5.15 -19.88
CA PRO A 336 13.61 5.89 -19.99
C PRO A 336 14.55 5.52 -18.82
N PHE A 337 15.13 4.33 -18.87
CA PHE A 337 16.05 3.88 -17.83
C PHE A 337 17.29 4.79 -17.77
N PRO A 338 17.68 5.26 -16.58
CA PRO A 338 18.88 6.09 -16.45
C PRO A 338 20.12 5.24 -16.74
N PRO A 339 21.12 5.84 -17.41
CA PRO A 339 22.40 5.19 -17.59
C PRO A 339 23.04 4.94 -16.21
N GLY A 340 23.83 3.87 -16.11
CA GLY A 340 24.57 3.61 -14.89
C GLY A 340 25.64 4.67 -14.65
N ALA A 341 25.88 5.02 -13.39
CA ALA A 341 26.90 6.00 -13.00
C ALA A 341 28.29 5.67 -13.58
N ILE A 342 28.61 4.39 -13.78
CA ILE A 342 29.85 3.95 -14.42
C ILE A 342 29.90 4.38 -15.89
N PHE A 343 28.80 4.23 -16.62
CA PHE A 343 28.72 4.62 -18.03
C PHE A 343 28.79 6.14 -18.19
N GLU A 344 28.11 6.88 -17.32
CA GLU A 344 28.22 8.34 -17.27
C GLU A 344 29.65 8.80 -16.96
N TRP A 345 30.30 8.17 -15.97
CA TRP A 345 31.66 8.52 -15.58
C TRP A 345 32.68 8.21 -16.68
N LEU A 346 32.48 7.10 -17.39
CA LEU A 346 33.29 6.71 -18.54
C LEU A 346 32.95 7.47 -19.82
N LYS A 347 31.87 8.28 -19.83
CA LYS A 347 31.32 8.98 -20.99
C LYS A 347 31.02 8.04 -22.19
N ILE A 348 30.49 6.86 -21.91
CA ILE A 348 30.13 5.82 -22.89
C ILE A 348 28.62 5.67 -22.98
#